data_AF-A0AAW5VFQ4-F1
#
_entry.id   AF-A0AAW5VFQ4-F1
#
_cell.length_a   1.000
_cell.length_b   1.000
_cell.length_c   1.000
_cell.angle_alpha   90.00
_cell.angle_beta   90.00
_cell.angle_gamma   90.00
#
_symmetry.space_group_name_H-M   'P 1'
#
loop_
_entity.id
_entity.type
_entity.pdbx_description
1 polymer ?
#
loop_
_entity_poly.entity_id
_entity_poly.type
_entity_poly.pdbx_seq_one_letter_code
_entity_poly.pdbx_strand_id
1 'polypeptide(L)' 'MQLFRDVGLQVEAGERIAIIGPNGAGKTTLLRCLMNELMLDSGEIKWAEMANIAYFAQDHAADFAEDMTLFDWMKQ' A
#
# COMPACT_ATOMS: atom_id res chain seq x y z
N MET A 1 5.27 3.45 19.66
CA MET A 1 5.07 4.84 19.19
C MET A 1 3.80 4.84 18.35
N GLN A 2 2.85 5.72 18.64
CA GLN A 2 1.60 5.81 17.87
C GLN A 2 1.88 6.62 16.59
N LEU A 3 1.64 6.03 15.41
CA LEU A 3 1.83 6.71 14.11
C LEU A 3 0.60 7.52 13.68
N PHE A 4 -0.59 6.97 13.94
CA PHE A 4 -1.87 7.54 13.53
C PHE A 4 -2.85 7.57 14.71
N ARG A 5 -3.73 8.57 14.72
CA ARG A 5 -4.83 8.69 15.68
C ARG A 5 -6.05 9.26 14.95
N ASP A 6 -7.18 8.58 15.08
CA ASP A 6 -8.49 9.01 14.60
C ASP A 6 -8.49 9.49 13.13
N VAL A 7 -7.90 8.69 12.24
CA VAL A 7 -7.84 9.00 10.81
C VAL A 7 -9.13 8.56 10.12
N GLY A 8 -9.81 9.50 9.44
CA GLY A 8 -10.91 9.23 8.53
C GLY A 8 -10.50 9.60 7.10
N LEU A 9 -10.66 8.65 6.17
CA LEU A 9 -10.40 8.85 4.75
C LEU A 9 -11.48 8.13 3.94
N GLN A 10 -12.09 8.85 3.01
CA GLN A 10 -12.97 8.29 2.00
C GLN A 10 -12.40 8.69 0.63
N VAL A 11 -12.33 7.73 -0.27
CA VAL A 11 -11.77 7.91 -1.62
C VAL A 11 -12.80 7.42 -2.62
N GLU A 12 -13.19 8.29 -3.55
CA GLU A 12 -14.14 7.97 -4.59
C GLU A 12 -13.46 7.50 -5.88
N ALA A 13 -14.23 6.79 -6.72
CA ALA A 13 -13.74 6.30 -7.99
C ALA A 13 -13.31 7.48 -8.89
N GLY A 14 -12.08 7.42 -9.40
CA GLY A 14 -11.50 8.48 -10.24
C GLY A 14 -10.67 9.50 -9.48
N GLU A 15 -10.71 9.51 -8.14
CA GLU A 15 -9.85 10.37 -7.35
C GLU A 15 -8.38 9.90 -7.38
N ARG A 16 -7.48 10.87 -7.29
CA ARG A 16 -6.04 10.64 -7.14
C ARG A 16 -5.56 11.37 -5.91
N ILE A 17 -5.01 10.63 -4.96
CA ILE A 17 -4.59 11.16 -3.66
C ILE A 17 -3.08 11.03 -3.53
N ALA A 18 -2.45 12.08 -3.00
CA ALA A 18 -1.04 12.06 -2.62
C ALA A 18 -0.92 12.05 -1.09
N ILE A 19 -0.20 11.08 -0.55
CA ILE A 19 0.13 11.01 0.88
C ILE A 19 1.52 11.61 1.07
N ILE A 20 1.58 12.81 1.68
CA ILE A 20 2.83 13.56 1.86
C ILE A 20 3.22 13.66 3.33
N GLY A 21 4.53 13.71 3.59
CA GLY A 21 5.07 13.83 4.95
C GLY A 21 6.55 13.44 5.00
N PRO A 22 7.26 13.74 6.11
CA PRO A 22 8.68 13.44 6.25
C PRO A 22 8.97 11.94 6.25
N ASN A 23 10.25 11.57 6.10
CA ASN A 23 10.68 10.19 6.27
C ASN A 23 10.42 9.73 7.70
N GLY A 24 9.93 8.50 7.86
CA GLY A 24 9.52 7.98 9.18
C GLY A 24 8.12 8.39 9.64
N ALA A 25 7.37 9.22 8.89
CA ALA A 25 6.01 9.63 9.26
C ALA A 25 4.95 8.50 9.14
N GLY A 26 5.33 7.28 8.75
CA GLY A 26 4.41 6.14 8.64
C GLY A 26 3.72 5.97 7.27
N LYS A 27 4.14 6.70 6.22
CA LYS A 27 3.51 6.59 4.87
C LYS A 27 3.47 5.15 4.34
N THR A 28 4.62 4.47 4.35
CA THR A 28 4.71 3.06 3.92
C THR A 28 3.90 2.15 4.83
N THR A 29 3.84 2.45 6.13
CA THR A 29 3.00 1.72 7.09
C THR A 29 1.52 1.85 6.74
N LEU A 30 1.03 3.05 6.42
CA LEU A 30 -0.35 3.29 5.99
C LEU A 30 -0.67 2.51 4.71
N LEU A 31 0.22 2.56 3.70
CA LEU A 31 0.02 1.82 2.46
C LEU A 31 -0.06 0.30 2.70
N ARG A 32 0.81 -0.26 3.54
CA ARG A 32 0.76 -1.69 3.91
C ARG A 32 -0.52 -2.07 4.65
N CYS A 33 -1.05 -1.20 5.50
CA CYS A 33 -2.35 -1.42 6.12
C CYS A 33 -3.48 -1.46 5.08
N LEU A 34 -3.49 -0.53 4.11
CA LEU A 34 -4.48 -0.51 3.01
C LEU A 34 -4.46 -1.81 2.19
N MET A 35 -3.27 -2.40 2.02
CA MET A 35 -3.06 -3.67 1.33
C MET A 35 -3.34 -4.91 2.19
N ASN A 36 -3.75 -4.75 3.45
CA ASN A 36 -3.85 -5.83 4.45
C ASN A 36 -2.54 -6.60 4.69
N GLU A 37 -1.38 -6.05 4.29
CA GLU A 37 -0.05 -6.61 4.60
C GLU A 37 0.35 -6.35 6.06
N LEU A 38 -0.29 -5.36 6.69
CA LEU A 38 -0.11 -5.03 8.09
C LEU A 38 -1.47 -4.83 8.77
N MET A 39 -1.66 -5.44 9.93
CA MET A 39 -2.90 -5.37 10.68
C MET A 39 -3.06 -4.00 11.37
N LEU A 40 -4.28 -3.48 11.39
CA LEU A 40 -4.60 -2.24 12.10
C LEU A 40 -4.60 -2.46 13.62
N ASP A 41 -4.14 -1.47 14.37
CA ASP A 41 -4.30 -1.47 15.84
C ASP A 41 -5.77 -1.29 16.25
N SER A 42 -6.55 -0.54 15.45
CA SER A 42 -7.98 -0.28 15.65
C SER A 42 -8.64 0.27 14.38
N GLY A 43 -9.96 0.12 14.25
CA GLY A 43 -10.74 0.64 13.11
C GLY A 43 -10.92 -0.38 12.00
N GLU A 44 -11.28 0.09 10.81
CA GLU A 44 -11.53 -0.77 9.64
C GLU A 44 -11.11 -0.09 8.33
N ILE A 45 -10.77 -0.90 7.33
CA ILE A 45 -10.60 -0.49 5.93
C ILE A 45 -11.66 -1.22 5.12
N LYS A 46 -12.40 -0.47 4.30
CA LYS A 46 -13.43 -1.00 3.40
C LYS A 46 -13.11 -0.59 1.98
N TRP A 47 -12.97 -1.60 1.12
CA TRP A 47 -12.83 -1.42 -0.32
C TRP A 47 -14.21 -1.56 -0.99
N ALA A 48 -14.41 -0.90 -2.13
CA ALA A 48 -15.59 -1.12 -2.95
C ALA A 48 -15.63 -2.59 -3.44
N GLU A 49 -16.82 -3.15 -3.62
CA GLU A 49 -17.00 -4.58 -3.95
C GLU A 49 -16.23 -5.03 -5.21
N MET A 50 -16.06 -4.13 -6.18
CA MET A 50 -15.38 -4.39 -7.46
C MET A 50 -14.03 -3.67 -7.56
N ALA A 51 -13.42 -3.30 -6.42
CA ALA A 51 -12.11 -2.67 -6.42
C ALA A 51 -11.02 -3.67 -6.81
N ASN A 52 -10.21 -3.33 -7.81
CA ASN A 52 -8.96 -4.02 -8.12
C ASN A 52 -7.82 -3.34 -7.37
N ILE A 53 -7.35 -3.97 -6.31
CA ILE A 53 -6.31 -3.42 -5.45
C ILE A 53 -4.94 -3.84 -5.96
N ALA A 54 -4.03 -2.89 -6.13
CA ALA A 54 -2.65 -3.15 -6.52
C ALA A 54 -1.70 -2.26 -5.70
N TYR A 55 -0.52 -2.79 -5.41
CA TYR A 55 0.52 -2.08 -4.67
C TYR A 55 1.83 -2.13 -5.43
N PHE A 56 2.46 -0.96 -5.55
CA PHE A 56 3.81 -0.83 -6.06
C PHE A 56 4.71 -0.41 -4.90
N ALA A 57 5.50 -1.36 -4.40
CA ALA A 57 6.36 -1.15 -3.25
C ALA A 57 7.45 -0.10 -3.54
N GLN A 58 8.02 0.47 -2.49
CA GLN A 58 9.18 1.34 -2.64
C GLN A 58 10.46 0.55 -2.95
N ASP A 59 10.54 -0.68 -2.47
CA ASP A 59 11.65 -1.60 -2.68
C ASP A 59 11.11 -2.91 -3.26
N HIS A 60 11.70 -3.33 -4.38
CA HIS A 60 11.33 -4.51 -5.15
C HIS A 60 12.42 -5.57 -5.14
N ALA A 61 13.45 -5.44 -4.29
CA ALA A 61 14.55 -6.40 -4.27
C ALA A 61 14.09 -7.85 -4.04
N ALA A 62 13.02 -8.03 -3.27
CA ALA A 62 12.40 -9.35 -3.06
C ALA A 62 11.71 -9.90 -4.31
N ASP A 63 11.12 -9.02 -5.14
CA ASP A 63 10.39 -9.42 -6.36
C ASP A 63 11.33 -9.93 -7.45
N PHE A 64 12.63 -9.59 -7.36
CA PHE A 64 13.68 -9.98 -8.29
C PHE A 64 14.75 -10.88 -7.65
N ALA A 65 14.38 -11.65 -6.61
CA ALA A 65 15.31 -12.54 -5.92
C ALA A 65 15.74 -13.75 -6.77
N GLU A 66 14.95 -14.10 -7.79
CA GLU A 66 15.26 -15.19 -8.72
C GLU A 66 16.15 -14.70 -9.87
N ASP A 67 17.13 -15.52 -10.25
CA ASP A 67 18.01 -15.25 -11.40
C ASP A 67 17.26 -15.52 -12.72
N MET A 68 16.40 -14.58 -13.09
CA MET A 68 15.59 -14.63 -14.31
C MET A 68 15.68 -13.32 -15.10
N THR A 69 15.40 -13.38 -16.40
CA THR A 69 15.37 -12.18 -17.21
C THR A 69 14.13 -11.34 -16.90
N LEU A 70 14.25 -10.01 -17.01
CA LEU A 70 13.12 -9.10 -16.82
C LEU A 70 11.92 -9.44 -17.74
N PHE A 71 12.20 -9.91 -18.96
CA PHE A 71 11.16 -10.30 -19.91
C PHE A 71 10.35 -11.52 -19.46
N ASP A 72 10.99 -12.46 -18.77
CA ASP A 72 10.32 -13.64 -18.25
C ASP A 72 9.52 -13.31 -16.98
N TRP A 73 10.05 -12.41 -16.14
CA TRP A 73 9.33 -11.89 -14.98
C TRP A 73 8.05 -11.13 -15.36
N MET A 74 8.10 -10.27 -16.38
CA MET A 74 6.93 -9.49 -16.83
C MET A 74 5.80 -10.32 -17.45
N LYS A 75 6.04 -11.60 -17.77
CA LYS A 75 5.04 -12.50 -18.37
C LYS A 75 4.28 -13.33 -17.34
N GLN A 76 4.68 -13.28 -16.07
CA GLN A 76 3.97 -13.94 -14.98
C GLN A 76 2.62 -13.28 -14.73
#